data_AF-F8PJ75-F1
#
_entry.id   AF-F8PJ75-F1
#
_cell.length_a   1.000
_cell.length_b   1.000
_cell.length_c   1.000
_cell.angle_alpha   90.00
_cell.angle_beta   90.00
_cell.angle_gamma   90.00
#
_symmetry.space_group_name_H-M   'P 1'
#
loop_
_entity.id
_entity.type
_entity.pdbx_description
1 polymer ?
#
loop_
_entity_poly.entity_id
_entity_poly.type
_entity_poly.pdbx_seq_one_letter_code
_entity_poly.pdbx_strand_id
1 'polypeptide(L)'
;EESIEVLLIRDDVEVNSRDKDGRTPLSYAAWHGSTETVSLLLARDDVDDDSKDEHGRIILFRATTDGSVLARENIDVNLQDKKGDSPLHYAVRFGHENVTSLLLEHPTIAPNLKNEMGQTPLHCA
;
A
#
# COMPACT_ATOMS: atom_id res chain seq x y z
N GLU A 1 -18.48 0.57 -9.74
CA GLU A 1 -17.96 1.65 -8.89
C GLU A 1 -19.04 2.43 -8.10
N GLU A 2 -20.24 2.69 -8.64
CA GLU A 2 -21.27 3.55 -8.00
C GLU A 2 -21.63 3.23 -6.54
N SER A 3 -21.60 1.95 -6.13
CA SER A 3 -21.96 1.57 -4.76
C SER A 3 -20.99 2.07 -3.69
N ILE A 4 -19.71 2.30 -4.05
CA ILE A 4 -18.70 2.80 -3.10
C ILE A 4 -18.87 4.30 -2.92
N GLU A 5 -19.09 5.05 -4.01
CA GLU A 5 -19.33 6.50 -3.95
C GLU A 5 -20.55 6.83 -3.08
N VAL A 6 -21.64 6.08 -3.22
CA VAL A 6 -22.86 6.28 -2.41
C VAL A 6 -22.60 6.03 -0.92
N LEU A 7 -21.70 5.09 -0.57
CA LEU A 7 -21.29 4.87 0.82
C LEU A 7 -20.36 6.00 1.30
N LEU A 8 -19.44 6.46 0.46
CA LEU A 8 -18.46 7.50 0.81
C LEU A 8 -19.04 8.91 0.92
N ILE A 9 -20.22 9.18 0.37
CA ILE A 9 -20.92 10.47 0.54
C ILE A 9 -21.60 10.60 1.92
N ARG A 10 -21.75 9.50 2.65
CA ARG A 10 -22.42 9.55 3.95
C ARG A 10 -21.45 9.87 5.08
N ASP A 11 -21.86 10.82 5.92
CA ASP A 11 -21.12 11.23 7.12
C ASP A 11 -21.13 10.15 8.23
N ASP A 12 -22.07 9.20 8.17
CA ASP A 12 -22.19 8.11 9.14
C ASP A 12 -21.30 6.89 8.82
N VAL A 13 -20.55 6.92 7.72
CA VAL A 13 -19.66 5.84 7.31
C VAL A 13 -18.28 6.04 7.92
N GLU A 14 -17.88 5.11 8.78
CA GLU A 14 -16.55 5.07 9.38
C GLU A 14 -15.51 4.52 8.39
N VAL A 15 -14.96 5.40 7.55
CA VAL A 15 -13.99 5.07 6.48
C VAL A 15 -12.63 4.55 6.98
N ASN A 16 -12.34 4.76 8.27
CA ASN A 16 -11.11 4.28 8.92
C ASN A 16 -11.32 3.07 9.83
N SER A 17 -12.51 2.48 9.83
CA SER A 17 -12.78 1.33 10.70
C SER A 17 -11.87 0.17 10.35
N ARG A 18 -11.26 -0.40 11.40
CA ARG A 18 -10.26 -1.47 11.30
C ARG A 18 -10.92 -2.83 11.51
N ASP A 19 -10.63 -3.77 10.62
CA ASP A 19 -11.00 -5.17 10.83
C ASP A 19 -10.14 -5.83 11.93
N LYS A 20 -10.34 -7.13 12.16
CA LYS A 20 -9.58 -7.90 13.16
C LYS A 20 -8.08 -8.03 12.85
N ASP A 21 -7.68 -7.72 11.61
CA ASP A 21 -6.29 -7.72 11.15
C ASP A 21 -5.74 -6.27 11.05
N GLY A 22 -6.46 -5.28 11.60
CA GLY A 22 -6.10 -3.86 11.56
C GLY A 22 -6.27 -3.18 10.21
N ARG A 23 -6.96 -3.82 9.25
CA ARG A 23 -7.14 -3.32 7.89
C ARG A 23 -8.31 -2.35 7.80
N THR A 24 -8.07 -1.24 7.13
CA THR A 24 -9.09 -0.24 6.78
C THR A 24 -9.71 -0.53 5.40
N PRO A 25 -10.86 0.07 5.05
CA PRO A 25 -11.37 0.10 3.68
C PRO A 25 -10.32 0.49 2.63
N LEU A 26 -9.44 1.46 2.96
CA LEU A 26 -8.31 1.83 2.11
C LEU A 26 -7.31 0.68 1.94
N SER A 27 -7.06 -0.12 3.00
CA SER A 27 -6.25 -1.34 2.92
C SER A 27 -6.80 -2.32 1.89
N TYR A 28 -8.11 -2.55 1.91
CA TYR A 28 -8.76 -3.47 1.00
C TYR A 28 -8.71 -2.95 -0.44
N ALA A 29 -9.05 -1.68 -0.66
CA ALA A 29 -8.99 -1.05 -1.97
C ALA A 29 -7.58 -1.13 -2.57
N ALA A 30 -6.55 -0.84 -1.76
CA ALA A 30 -5.17 -0.99 -2.17
C ALA A 30 -4.78 -2.45 -2.41
N TRP A 31 -5.21 -3.38 -1.55
CA TRP A 31 -4.91 -4.80 -1.69
C TRP A 31 -5.48 -5.42 -2.97
N HIS A 32 -6.64 -4.92 -3.42
CA HIS A 32 -7.28 -5.32 -4.66
C HIS A 32 -6.78 -4.54 -5.89
N GLY A 33 -5.88 -3.55 -5.72
CA GLY A 33 -5.36 -2.73 -6.82
C GLY A 33 -6.42 -1.82 -7.46
N SER A 34 -7.47 -1.46 -6.71
CA SER A 34 -8.57 -0.64 -7.20
C SER A 34 -8.20 0.85 -7.12
N THR A 35 -7.45 1.34 -8.11
CA THR A 35 -6.98 2.74 -8.20
C THR A 35 -8.10 3.76 -8.01
N GLU A 36 -9.27 3.51 -8.60
CA GLU A 36 -10.43 4.40 -8.52
C GLU A 36 -11.00 4.46 -7.09
N THR A 37 -11.13 3.31 -6.44
CA THR A 37 -11.56 3.23 -5.02
C THR A 37 -10.57 3.90 -4.08
N VAL A 38 -9.26 3.73 -4.32
CA VAL A 38 -8.20 4.39 -3.54
C VAL A 38 -8.28 5.91 -3.72
N SER A 39 -8.50 6.39 -4.94
CA SER A 39 -8.62 7.82 -5.24
C SER A 39 -9.85 8.43 -4.56
N LEU A 40 -10.99 7.74 -4.59
CA LEU A 40 -12.22 8.16 -3.92
C LEU A 40 -12.08 8.21 -2.39
N LEU A 41 -11.36 7.24 -1.80
CA LEU A 41 -11.08 7.22 -0.37
C LEU A 41 -10.10 8.34 0.02
N LEU A 42 -9.01 8.52 -0.73
CA LEU A 42 -8.02 9.58 -0.47
C LEU A 42 -8.55 10.99 -0.75
N ALA A 43 -9.65 11.13 -1.49
CA ALA A 43 -10.33 12.40 -1.69
C ALA A 43 -11.09 12.89 -0.44
N ARG A 44 -11.28 12.02 0.57
CA ARG A 44 -11.86 12.43 1.86
C ARG A 44 -10.78 12.91 2.82
N ASP A 45 -11.01 14.05 3.44
CA ASP A 45 -10.09 14.66 4.40
C ASP A 45 -9.98 13.88 5.72
N ASP A 46 -10.95 13.00 6.01
CA ASP A 46 -11.01 12.22 7.24
C ASP A 46 -10.32 10.85 7.14
N VAL A 47 -9.76 10.47 5.99
CA VAL A 47 -9.11 9.15 5.81
C VAL A 47 -7.69 9.12 6.36
N ASP A 48 -7.42 8.12 7.21
CA ASP A 48 -6.11 7.84 7.81
C ASP A 48 -5.28 6.96 6.85
N ASP A 49 -4.44 7.61 6.04
CA ASP A 49 -3.61 6.99 5.02
C ASP A 49 -2.31 6.38 5.56
N ASP A 50 -1.91 6.71 6.79
CA ASP A 50 -0.74 6.11 7.48
C ASP A 50 -1.13 4.87 8.32
N SER A 51 -2.34 4.35 8.10
CA SER A 51 -2.79 3.12 8.75
C SER A 51 -1.88 1.95 8.36
N LYS A 52 -1.04 1.51 9.30
CA LYS A 52 -0.34 0.22 9.20
C LYS A 52 -1.35 -0.87 9.56
N ASP A 53 -1.51 -1.87 8.70
CA ASP A 53 -2.26 -3.05 9.13
C ASP A 53 -1.52 -3.79 10.25
N GLU A 54 -2.15 -4.75 10.93
CA GLU A 54 -1.48 -5.53 11.99
C GLU A 54 -0.25 -6.31 11.49
N HIS A 55 -0.02 -6.36 10.18
CA HIS A 55 1.14 -7.00 9.58
C HIS A 55 2.27 -6.00 9.26
N GLY A 56 2.12 -4.71 9.64
CA GLY A 56 3.09 -3.66 9.35
C GLY A 56 3.10 -3.23 7.88
N ARG A 57 2.10 -3.64 7.09
CA ARG A 57 2.02 -3.29 5.67
C ARG A 57 1.46 -1.88 5.57
N ILE A 58 2.25 -0.98 5.01
CA ILE A 58 1.74 0.31 4.52
C ILE A 58 0.80 0.00 3.36
N ILE A 59 -0.47 0.31 3.58
CA ILE A 59 -1.59 0.17 2.67
C ILE A 59 -1.29 0.75 1.29
N LEU A 60 -0.56 1.86 1.24
CA LEU A 60 -0.26 2.59 0.02
C LEU A 60 0.54 1.79 -1.02
N PHE A 61 1.19 0.69 -0.62
CA PHE A 61 2.12 0.03 -1.54
C PHE A 61 1.44 -0.81 -2.64
N ARG A 62 0.25 -1.38 -2.41
CA ARG A 62 -0.43 -2.23 -3.41
C ARG A 62 -1.38 -1.48 -4.33
N ALA A 63 -1.57 -0.18 -4.14
CA ALA A 63 -2.71 0.53 -4.71
C ALA A 63 -2.60 0.89 -6.19
N THR A 64 -1.40 1.03 -6.78
CA THR A 64 -1.34 1.63 -8.12
C THR A 64 -0.33 0.96 -9.02
N THR A 65 -0.83 0.31 -10.06
CA THR A 65 -0.14 0.10 -11.33
C THR A 65 0.43 1.40 -11.93
N ASP A 66 -0.05 2.56 -11.46
CA ASP A 66 0.29 3.92 -11.91
C ASP A 66 1.26 4.70 -11.01
N GLY A 67 1.72 4.16 -9.87
CA GLY A 67 2.73 4.86 -9.04
C GLY A 67 2.31 6.12 -8.31
N SER A 68 1.09 6.60 -8.53
CA SER A 68 0.56 7.86 -7.97
C SER A 68 0.62 7.92 -6.44
N VAL A 69 0.69 6.76 -5.79
CA VAL A 69 0.62 6.62 -4.34
C VAL A 69 2.01 6.63 -3.68
N LEU A 70 3.10 6.41 -4.43
CA LEU A 70 4.48 6.51 -3.92
C LEU A 70 4.99 7.96 -3.79
N ALA A 71 4.23 8.94 -4.29
CA ALA A 71 4.64 10.34 -4.34
C ALA A 71 4.37 11.13 -3.04
N ARG A 72 3.81 10.53 -1.99
CA ARG A 72 3.69 11.21 -0.69
C ARG A 72 5.02 11.11 0.05
N GLU A 73 5.66 12.26 0.29
CA GLU A 73 7.01 12.40 0.89
C GLU A 73 7.21 11.76 2.28
N ASN A 74 6.14 11.25 2.91
CA ASN A 74 6.19 10.70 4.26
C ASN A 74 6.12 9.16 4.33
N ILE A 75 6.20 8.46 3.19
CA ILE A 75 6.15 7.00 3.14
C ILE A 75 7.54 6.41 3.29
N ASP A 76 7.74 5.56 4.32
CA ASP A 76 8.93 4.71 4.39
C ASP A 76 8.80 3.52 3.43
N VAL A 77 9.38 3.67 2.24
CA VAL A 77 9.40 2.65 1.18
C VAL A 77 10.19 1.39 1.54
N ASN A 78 10.93 1.39 2.65
CA ASN A 78 11.69 0.24 3.13
C ASN A 78 11.02 -0.50 4.28
N LEU A 79 9.83 -0.07 4.70
CA LEU A 79 9.14 -0.69 5.81
C LEU A 79 8.93 -2.19 5.54
N GLN A 80 9.28 -3.02 6.51
CA GLN A 80 9.14 -4.46 6.42
C GLN A 80 7.86 -4.91 7.12
N ASP A 81 7.17 -5.86 6.51
CA ASP A 81 6.07 -6.55 7.17
C ASP A 81 6.60 -7.54 8.24
N LYS A 82 5.68 -8.25 8.89
CA LYS A 82 5.99 -9.31 9.87
C LYS A 82 6.88 -10.45 9.36
N LYS A 83 7.06 -10.60 8.04
CA LYS A 83 7.96 -11.61 7.44
C LYS A 83 9.29 -11.00 7.00
N GLY A 84 9.48 -9.70 7.25
CA GLY A 84 10.62 -8.96 6.72
C GLY A 84 10.44 -8.57 5.23
N ASP A 85 9.30 -8.85 4.60
CA ASP A 85 9.10 -8.51 3.20
C ASP A 85 8.81 -7.00 3.09
N SER A 86 9.64 -6.30 2.32
CA SER A 86 9.44 -4.89 2.00
C SER A 86 8.56 -4.71 0.77
N PRO A 87 8.06 -3.48 0.51
CA PRO A 87 7.51 -3.09 -0.78
C PRO A 87 8.20 -3.71 -2.00
N LEU A 88 9.52 -3.57 -2.09
CA LEU A 88 10.28 -4.06 -3.24
C LEU A 88 10.25 -5.60 -3.37
N HIS A 89 10.21 -6.34 -2.25
CA HIS A 89 10.03 -7.81 -2.30
C HIS A 89 8.72 -8.18 -2.98
N TYR A 90 7.65 -7.48 -2.64
CA TYR A 90 6.33 -7.74 -3.20
C TYR A 90 6.20 -7.33 -4.67
N ALA A 91 6.71 -6.16 -5.05
CA ALA A 91 6.67 -5.73 -6.45
C ALA A 91 7.43 -6.68 -7.37
N VAL A 92 8.60 -7.14 -6.94
CA VAL A 92 9.40 -8.12 -7.69
C VAL A 92 8.70 -9.49 -7.71
N ARG A 93 8.23 -9.98 -6.55
CA ARG A 93 7.54 -11.29 -6.44
C ARG A 93 6.28 -11.40 -7.28
N PHE A 94 5.54 -10.31 -7.44
CA PHE A 94 4.31 -10.29 -8.25
C PHE A 94 4.53 -9.82 -9.69
N GLY A 95 5.77 -9.50 -10.09
CA GLY A 95 6.09 -9.04 -11.45
C GLY A 95 5.53 -7.66 -11.78
N HIS A 96 5.35 -6.78 -10.80
CA HIS A 96 4.84 -5.42 -11.00
C HIS A 96 5.98 -4.48 -11.42
N GLU A 97 6.35 -4.52 -12.72
CA GLU A 97 7.49 -3.77 -13.28
C GLU A 97 7.38 -2.25 -13.06
N ASN A 98 6.18 -1.67 -13.24
CA ASN A 98 5.94 -0.24 -13.02
C ASN A 98 6.26 0.14 -11.56
N VAL A 99 5.70 -0.60 -10.60
CA VAL A 99 5.89 -0.35 -9.17
C VAL A 99 7.34 -0.56 -8.76
N THR A 100 8.01 -1.56 -9.34
CA THR A 100 9.44 -1.82 -9.11
C THR A 100 10.28 -0.63 -9.56
N SER A 101 10.00 -0.09 -10.75
CA SER A 101 10.72 1.07 -11.29
C SER A 101 10.53 2.31 -10.41
N LEU A 102 9.28 2.59 -10.03
CA LEU A 102 8.95 3.74 -9.18
C LEU A 102 9.56 3.66 -7.77
N LEU A 103 9.60 2.47 -7.18
CA LEU A 103 10.30 2.26 -5.91
C LEU A 103 11.80 2.52 -6.04
N LEU A 104 12.42 2.07 -7.13
CA LEU A 104 13.84 2.26 -7.39
C LEU A 104 14.19 3.72 -7.66
N GLU A 105 13.23 4.53 -8.12
CA GLU A 105 13.37 5.98 -8.27
C GLU A 105 13.30 6.74 -6.92
N HIS A 106 12.79 6.09 -5.86
CA HIS A 106 12.68 6.74 -4.54
C HIS A 106 14.07 6.90 -3.90
N PRO A 107 14.47 8.12 -3.45
CA PRO A 107 15.85 8.40 -3.04
C PRO A 107 16.30 7.62 -1.80
N THR A 108 15.37 7.16 -0.97
CA THR A 108 15.66 6.41 0.26
C THR A 108 15.58 4.89 0.11
N ILE A 109 15.29 4.36 -1.08
CA ILE A 109 15.08 2.91 -1.28
C ILE A 109 16.33 2.07 -0.97
N ALA A 110 16.12 0.95 -0.29
CA ALA A 110 17.14 -0.05 0.04
C ALA A 110 16.90 -1.33 -0.79
N PRO A 111 17.47 -1.44 -2.01
CA PRO A 111 17.14 -2.53 -2.93
C PRO A 111 17.62 -3.92 -2.48
N ASN A 112 18.56 -3.96 -1.52
CA ASN A 112 19.17 -5.18 -1.00
C ASN A 112 18.68 -5.53 0.42
N LEU A 113 17.57 -4.93 0.86
CA LEU A 113 16.97 -5.24 2.15
C LEU A 113 16.68 -6.75 2.22
N LYS A 114 16.99 -7.39 3.35
CA LYS A 114 16.74 -8.82 3.52
C LYS A 114 15.49 -9.04 4.37
N ASN A 115 14.62 -9.94 3.94
CA ASN A 115 13.52 -10.42 4.76
C ASN A 115 14.02 -11.36 5.87
N GLU A 116 13.10 -11.86 6.71
CA GLU A 116 13.45 -12.77 7.81
C GLU A 116 14.05 -14.10 7.34
N MET A 117 13.80 -14.48 6.09
CA MET A 117 14.41 -15.65 5.44
C MET A 117 15.81 -15.37 4.87
N GLY A 118 16.32 -14.14 5.01
CA GLY A 118 17.61 -13.71 4.46
C GLY A 118 17.60 -13.47 2.94
N GLN A 119 16.42 -13.45 2.32
CA GLN A 119 16.22 -13.23 0.89
C GLN A 119 16.17 -11.72 0.60
N THR A 120 16.75 -11.30 -0.52
CA THR A 120 16.56 -9.94 -1.05
C THR A 120 15.37 -9.92 -2.03
N PRO A 121 14.88 -8.75 -2.45
CA PRO A 121 13.83 -8.66 -3.48
C PRO A 121 14.18 -9.45 -4.74
N LEU A 122 15.45 -9.42 -5.16
CA LEU A 122 15.91 -10.18 -6.33
C LEU A 122 15.84 -11.71 -6.15
N HIS A 123 15.96 -12.22 -4.92
CA HIS A 123 15.74 -13.65 -4.65
C HIS A 123 14.25 -14.03 -4.73
N CYS A 124 13.35 -13.05 -4.65
CA CYS A 124 11.91 -13.26 -4.74
C CYS A 124 11.35 -13.09 -6.17
N ALA A 125 12.20 -12.77 -7.16
CA ALA A 125 11.83 -12.64 -8.57
C ALA A 125 11.42 -13.97 -9.20
#